data_AF-A0A947WBE7-F1
#
_entry.id   AF-A0A947WBE7-F1
#
_cell.length_a   1.000
_cell.length_b   1.000
_cell.length_c   1.000
_cell.angle_alpha   90.00
_cell.angle_beta   90.00
_cell.angle_gamma   90.00
#
_symmetry.space_group_name_H-M   'P 1'
#
loop_
_entity.id
_entity.type
_entity.pdbx_description
1 polymer ?
#
loop_
_entity_poly.entity_id
_entity_poly.type
_entity_poly.pdbx_seq_one_letter_code
_entity_poly.pdbx_strand_id
1 'polypeptide(L)'
;LKEQVVAAVPHVIVADPSRWTGYCLTPLRAAPLPTSLGATTIRAALGAHLDWTIEHQEADGAWDTTWTWGESYPESWPTARQAWRGKLTLDTLLSLRAFKRL
;
A
#
# COMPACT_ATOMS: atom_id res chain seq x y z
N LEU A 1 -0.93 -0.31 25.09
CA LEU A 1 -0.97 -0.91 23.74
C LEU A 1 -1.05 0.14 22.61
N LYS A 2 -2.08 1.01 22.53
CA LYS A 2 -2.21 2.00 21.44
C LYS A 2 -0.98 2.90 21.28
N GLU A 3 -0.46 3.44 22.37
CA GLU A 3 0.75 4.29 22.35
C GLU A 3 1.99 3.55 21.84
N GLN A 4 2.16 2.29 22.24
CA GLN A 4 3.27 1.45 21.75
C GLN A 4 3.17 1.20 20.25
N VAL A 5 1.95 0.98 19.72
CA VAL A 5 1.74 0.85 18.27
C VAL A 5 2.10 2.17 17.56
N VAL A 6 1.60 3.32 18.05
CA VAL A 6 1.93 4.64 17.47
C VAL A 6 3.43 4.89 17.47
N ALA A 7 4.12 4.55 18.55
CA ALA A 7 5.57 4.70 18.67
C ALA A 7 6.34 3.75 17.73
N ALA A 8 5.82 2.55 17.48
CA ALA A 8 6.46 1.57 16.60
C ALA A 8 6.33 1.90 15.11
N VAL A 9 5.21 2.50 14.67
CA VAL A 9 4.89 2.73 13.26
C VAL A 9 6.06 3.36 12.46
N PRO A 10 6.72 4.46 12.91
CA PRO A 10 7.84 5.05 12.17
C PRO A 10 9.05 4.13 11.99
N HIS A 11 9.23 3.13 12.86
CA HIS A 11 10.37 2.21 12.84
C HIS A 11 10.14 0.95 12.00
N VAL A 12 8.88 0.63 11.68
CA VAL A 12 8.53 -0.58 10.93
C VAL A 12 8.13 -0.31 9.48
N ILE A 13 7.78 0.94 9.16
CA ILE A 13 7.51 1.31 7.77
C ILE A 13 8.79 1.40 6.95
N VAL A 14 8.69 1.12 5.66
CA VAL A 14 9.74 1.45 4.70
C VAL A 14 9.38 2.78 4.06
N ALA A 15 10.15 3.83 4.34
CA ALA A 15 9.93 5.19 3.81
C ALA A 15 10.67 5.46 2.49
N ASP A 16 11.59 4.58 2.09
CA ASP A 16 12.39 4.69 0.86
C ASP A 16 11.58 4.26 -0.38
N PRO A 17 11.34 5.16 -1.35
CA PRO A 17 10.57 4.85 -2.54
C PRO A 17 11.12 3.72 -3.40
N SER A 18 12.45 3.55 -3.42
CA SER A 18 13.11 2.52 -4.23
C SER A 18 12.75 1.09 -3.80
N ARG A 19 12.16 0.95 -2.60
CA ARG A 19 11.82 -0.34 -1.98
C ARG A 19 10.33 -0.65 -1.99
N TRP A 20 9.47 0.27 -2.43
CA TRP A 20 8.01 0.10 -2.37
C TRP A 20 7.46 -0.93 -3.35
N THR A 21 8.19 -1.28 -4.39
CA THR A 21 7.89 -2.41 -5.27
C THR A 21 8.18 -3.78 -4.62
N GLY A 22 8.86 -3.80 -3.46
CA GLY A 22 9.18 -5.02 -2.74
C GLY A 22 8.11 -5.44 -1.73
N TYR A 23 8.34 -6.58 -1.08
CA TYR A 23 7.53 -7.04 0.05
C TYR A 23 7.86 -6.24 1.32
N CYS A 24 7.14 -5.14 1.55
CA CYS A 24 7.35 -4.30 2.72
C CYS A 24 6.05 -3.70 3.27
N LEU A 25 6.14 -3.17 4.49
CA LEU A 25 5.11 -2.32 5.09
C LEU A 25 5.30 -0.88 4.59
N THR A 26 4.67 -0.56 3.46
CA THR A 26 4.61 0.81 2.93
C THR A 26 3.82 1.73 3.87
N PRO A 27 4.01 3.07 3.79
CA PRO A 27 3.23 4.02 4.59
C PRO A 27 1.71 3.86 4.46
N LEU A 28 1.16 3.70 3.24
CA LEU A 28 -0.29 3.51 3.06
C LEU A 28 -0.81 2.18 3.61
N ARG A 29 0.00 1.12 3.59
CA ARG A 29 -0.39 -0.15 4.23
C ARG A 29 -0.44 -0.04 5.76
N ALA A 30 0.45 0.75 6.36
CA ALA A 30 0.41 1.01 7.80
C ALA A 30 -0.74 1.94 8.20
N ALA A 31 -1.05 2.93 7.37
CA ALA A 31 -2.07 3.94 7.62
C ALA A 31 -2.89 4.24 6.34
N PRO A 32 -3.88 3.38 5.99
CA PRO A 32 -4.71 3.56 4.80
C PRO A 32 -5.70 4.73 4.92
N LEU A 33 -5.93 5.24 6.13
CA LEU A 33 -6.79 6.39 6.39
C LEU A 33 -6.00 7.50 7.10
N PRO A 34 -6.39 8.78 6.93
CA PRO A 34 -5.84 9.87 7.72
C PRO A 34 -6.04 9.70 9.24
N THR A 35 -7.05 8.90 9.63
CA THR A 35 -7.40 8.58 11.02
C THR A 35 -6.77 7.28 11.52
N SER A 36 -5.99 6.58 10.71
CA SER A 36 -5.28 5.38 11.12
C SER A 36 -4.32 5.68 12.28
N LEU A 37 -4.15 4.70 13.16
CA LEU A 37 -3.26 4.81 14.31
C LEU A 37 -1.81 5.04 13.82
N GLY A 38 -1.17 6.13 14.26
CA GLY A 38 0.18 6.51 13.82
C GLY A 38 0.24 7.25 12.49
N ALA A 39 -0.88 7.51 11.79
CA ALA A 39 -0.85 8.26 10.52
C ALA A 39 -0.17 9.64 10.66
N THR A 40 -0.43 10.35 11.77
CA THR A 40 0.19 11.64 12.05
C THR A 40 1.71 11.55 12.23
N THR A 41 2.23 10.45 12.80
CA THR A 41 3.68 10.31 13.06
C THR A 41 4.49 10.01 11.79
N ILE A 42 3.84 9.54 10.72
CA ILE A 42 4.47 9.24 9.43
C ILE A 42 3.93 10.10 8.28
N ARG A 43 3.36 11.28 8.57
CA ARG A 43 2.69 12.14 7.58
C ARG A 43 3.53 12.43 6.33
N ALA A 44 4.83 12.72 6.50
CA ALA A 44 5.71 12.99 5.38
C ALA A 44 5.90 11.76 4.47
N ALA A 45 6.11 10.58 5.06
CA ALA A 45 6.21 9.33 4.32
C ALA A 45 4.88 8.94 3.66
N LEU A 46 3.74 9.23 4.28
CA LEU A 46 2.42 9.06 3.68
C LEU A 46 2.24 9.95 2.44
N GLY A 47 2.63 11.22 2.52
CA GLY A 47 2.59 12.14 1.37
C GLY A 47 3.40 11.61 0.19
N ALA A 48 4.67 11.26 0.44
CA ALA A 48 5.54 10.70 -0.58
C ALA A 48 5.01 9.40 -1.17
N HIS A 49 4.45 8.51 -0.34
CA HIS A 49 3.89 7.26 -0.82
C HIS A 49 2.59 7.44 -1.60
N LEU A 50 1.74 8.41 -1.24
CA LEU A 50 0.54 8.77 -2.01
C LEU A 50 0.90 9.27 -3.41
N ASP A 51 1.91 10.15 -3.51
CA ASP A 51 2.41 10.67 -4.79
C ASP A 51 2.93 9.54 -5.68
N TRP A 52 3.83 8.72 -5.11
CA TRP A 52 4.36 7.56 -5.79
C TRP A 52 3.27 6.58 -6.23
N THR A 53 2.27 6.33 -5.37
CA THR A 53 1.15 5.44 -5.68
C THR A 53 0.39 5.91 -6.93
N ILE A 54 0.14 7.21 -7.05
CA ILE A 54 -0.53 7.81 -8.21
C ILE A 54 0.35 7.68 -9.46
N GLU A 55 1.64 7.96 -9.35
CA GLU A 55 2.60 7.86 -10.45
C GLU A 55 2.79 6.42 -10.96
N HIS A 56 2.53 5.42 -10.11
CA HIS A 56 2.70 4.00 -10.42
C HIS A 56 1.36 3.29 -10.70
N GLN A 57 0.29 4.05 -10.99
CA GLN A 57 -0.93 3.49 -11.54
C GLN A 57 -0.68 2.94 -12.95
N GLU A 58 -1.16 1.73 -13.24
CA GLU A 58 -1.05 1.16 -14.59
C GLU A 58 -1.97 1.90 -15.58
N ALA A 59 -1.70 1.75 -16.87
CA ALA A 59 -2.41 2.47 -17.93
C ALA A 59 -3.92 2.20 -17.97
N ASP A 60 -4.38 1.06 -17.45
CA ASP A 60 -5.81 0.73 -17.33
C ASP A 60 -6.43 1.19 -15.99
N GLY A 61 -5.68 1.93 -15.18
CA GLY A 61 -6.12 2.50 -13.92
C GLY A 61 -5.99 1.58 -12.70
N ALA A 62 -5.43 0.37 -12.86
CA ALA A 62 -5.29 -0.59 -11.77
C ALA A 62 -3.90 -0.54 -11.10
N TRP A 63 -3.80 -1.22 -9.96
CA TRP A 63 -2.52 -1.58 -9.34
C TRP A 63 -2.42 -3.09 -9.22
N ASP A 64 -1.30 -3.63 -9.68
CA ASP A 64 -1.04 -5.06 -9.62
C ASP A 64 -0.34 -5.49 -8.33
N THR A 65 -0.27 -6.81 -8.14
CA THR A 65 0.49 -7.47 -7.09
C THR A 65 2.00 -7.23 -7.26
N THR A 66 2.68 -6.90 -6.17
CA THR A 66 4.16 -6.88 -6.13
C THR A 66 4.77 -8.24 -5.73
N TRP A 67 3.93 -9.27 -5.61
CA TRP A 67 4.30 -10.62 -5.17
C TRP A 67 3.58 -11.66 -6.01
N THR A 68 4.15 -12.86 -6.02
CA THR A 68 3.57 -14.06 -6.63
C THR A 68 3.62 -15.23 -5.64
N TRP A 69 2.78 -16.23 -5.84
CA TRP A 69 2.89 -17.53 -5.14
C TRP A 69 4.01 -18.42 -5.69
N GLY A 70 4.79 -17.91 -6.65
CA GLY A 70 5.86 -18.65 -7.32
C GLY A 70 5.30 -19.77 -8.18
N GLU A 71 6.02 -20.89 -8.23
CA GLU A 71 5.65 -22.05 -9.05
C GLU A 71 4.75 -23.06 -8.32
N SER A 72 4.35 -22.76 -7.08
CA SER A 72 3.57 -23.70 -6.25
C SER A 72 2.16 -23.95 -6.79
N TYR A 73 1.56 -22.99 -7.52
CA TYR A 73 0.17 -23.05 -7.99
C TYR A 73 -0.02 -22.36 -9.36
N PRO A 74 0.62 -22.84 -10.43
CA PRO A 74 0.64 -22.15 -11.73
C PRO A 74 -0.75 -22.04 -12.37
N GLU A 75 -1.64 -23.01 -12.15
CA GLU A 75 -2.99 -22.99 -12.71
C GLU A 75 -3.93 -22.04 -11.95
N SER A 76 -3.75 -21.90 -10.64
CA SER A 76 -4.61 -21.05 -9.80
C SER A 76 -4.13 -19.59 -9.72
N TRP A 77 -2.84 -19.35 -9.93
CA TRP A 77 -2.25 -18.03 -9.80
C TRP A 77 -2.88 -16.97 -10.72
N PRO A 78 -3.18 -17.22 -12.00
CA PRO A 78 -3.81 -16.21 -12.87
C PRO A 78 -5.14 -15.70 -12.31
N THR A 79 -6.01 -16.61 -11.87
CA THR A 79 -7.30 -16.27 -11.25
C THR A 79 -7.12 -15.53 -9.93
N ALA A 80 -6.22 -15.99 -9.07
CA ALA A 80 -5.93 -15.33 -7.81
C ALA A 80 -5.35 -13.93 -8.01
N ARG A 81 -4.42 -13.76 -8.95
CA ARG A 81 -3.81 -12.48 -9.32
C ARG A 81 -4.86 -11.49 -9.78
N GLN A 82 -5.81 -11.91 -10.62
CA GLN A 82 -6.92 -11.04 -11.05
C GLN A 82 -7.77 -10.57 -9.86
N ALA A 83 -8.13 -11.48 -8.94
CA ALA A 83 -8.89 -11.12 -7.74
C ALA A 83 -8.09 -10.18 -6.82
N TRP A 84 -6.80 -10.43 -6.62
CA TRP A 84 -5.91 -9.57 -5.85
C TRP A 84 -5.77 -8.19 -6.48
N ARG A 85 -5.58 -8.10 -7.80
CA ARG A 85 -5.51 -6.83 -8.55
C ARG A 85 -6.78 -6.00 -8.34
N GLY A 86 -7.96 -6.62 -8.37
CA GLY A 86 -9.23 -5.94 -8.07
C GLY A 86 -9.28 -5.40 -6.64
N LYS A 87 -8.91 -6.22 -5.65
CA LYS A 87 -8.86 -5.79 -4.25
C LYS A 87 -7.87 -4.65 -4.02
N LEU A 88 -6.65 -4.76 -4.54
CA LEU A 88 -5.59 -3.75 -4.40
C LEU A 88 -6.00 -2.42 -5.03
N THR A 89 -6.62 -2.48 -6.21
CA THR A 89 -7.15 -1.29 -6.89
C THR A 89 -8.22 -0.63 -6.02
N LEU A 90 -9.20 -1.37 -5.52
CA LEU A 90 -10.24 -0.82 -4.65
C LEU A 90 -9.67 -0.20 -3.37
N ASP A 91 -8.80 -0.91 -2.66
CA ASP A 91 -8.18 -0.43 -1.42
C ASP A 91 -7.36 0.86 -1.66
N THR A 92 -6.65 0.92 -2.79
CA THR A 92 -5.85 2.08 -3.19
C THR A 92 -6.75 3.28 -3.47
N LEU A 93 -7.81 3.11 -4.28
CA LEU A 93 -8.77 4.18 -4.59
C LEU A 93 -9.48 4.69 -3.33
N LEU A 94 -9.87 3.80 -2.41
CA LEU A 94 -10.46 4.18 -1.13
C LEU A 94 -9.50 5.00 -0.27
N SER A 95 -8.22 4.60 -0.22
CA SER A 95 -7.19 5.33 0.50
C SER A 95 -6.96 6.71 -0.12
N LEU A 96 -6.76 6.78 -1.44
CA LEU A 96 -6.60 8.05 -2.17
C LEU A 96 -7.78 8.99 -1.93
N ARG A 97 -9.02 8.49 -1.99
CA ARG A 97 -10.23 9.26 -1.66
C ARG A 97 -10.23 9.73 -0.20
N ALA A 98 -9.84 8.89 0.74
CA ALA A 98 -9.76 9.25 2.17
C ALA A 98 -8.74 10.37 2.42
N PHE A 99 -7.62 10.36 1.69
CA PHE A 99 -6.58 11.39 1.72
C PHE A 99 -6.86 12.60 0.80
N LYS A 100 -8.04 12.68 0.17
CA LYS A 100 -8.43 13.79 -0.74
C LYS A 100 -7.50 13.95 -1.94
N ARG A 101 -7.04 12.82 -2.47
CA ARG A 101 -6.21 12.71 -3.68
C ARG A 101 -7.00 12.24 -4.91
N LEU A 102 -8.30 12.00 -4.72
CA LEU A 102 -9.34 11.68 -5.71
C LEU A 102 -10.60 12.44 -5.35
#